data_AF-A0A412PEP4-F1
#
_entry.id   AF-A0A412PEP4-F1
#
_cell.length_a   1.000
_cell.length_b   1.000
_cell.length_c   1.000
_cell.angle_alpha   90.00
_cell.angle_beta   90.00
_cell.angle_gamma   90.00
#
_symmetry.space_group_name_H-M   'P 1'
#
loop_
_entity.id
_entity.type
_entity.pdbx_description
1 polymer ?
#
loop_
_entity_poly.entity_id
_entity_poly.type
_entity_poly.pdbx_seq_one_letter_code
_entity_poly.pdbx_strand_id
1 'polypeptide(L)'
;MKASVKKVIHPLEAIYDEQSKVLILGSFPSVISRQDKMYYANKTNRFWSVMEALFNEEITDHALFCHKYHIAIWDVIRSCTIAGSSDSSIKNVKTNDIAGLVQKTNIKLIVTTGKKAATLYEQYIHLDIPHISLPSTSAANAKMKLEKLVNEYQRIKEVL
;
A
#
# COMPACT_ATOMS: atom_id res chain seq x y z
N MET A 1 16.61 -27.01 -4.02
CA MET A 1 16.10 -26.80 -2.63
C MET A 1 14.71 -26.19 -2.69
N LYS A 2 13.69 -26.80 -2.07
CA LYS A 2 12.36 -26.15 -1.93
C LYS A 2 12.51 -24.98 -0.95
N ALA A 3 12.03 -23.80 -1.33
CA ALA A 3 12.03 -22.65 -0.43
C ALA A 3 11.25 -22.98 0.85
N SER A 4 11.84 -22.67 2.02
CA SER A 4 11.19 -22.88 3.31
C SER A 4 9.98 -21.96 3.44
N VAL A 5 8.81 -22.55 3.74
CA VAL A 5 7.58 -21.80 4.06
C VAL A 5 7.72 -21.25 5.47
N LYS A 6 7.52 -19.94 5.64
CA LYS A 6 7.59 -19.28 6.94
C LYS A 6 6.33 -18.46 7.18
N LYS A 7 5.88 -18.43 8.43
CA LYS A 7 4.89 -17.46 8.89
C LYS A 7 5.57 -16.11 9.04
N VAL A 8 4.98 -15.08 8.45
CA VAL A 8 5.49 -13.70 8.51
C VAL A 8 4.36 -12.81 9.01
N ILE A 9 4.72 -11.89 9.91
CA ILE A 9 3.83 -10.89 10.48
C ILE A 9 4.26 -9.53 9.94
N HIS A 10 3.27 -8.68 9.65
CA HIS A 10 3.47 -7.31 9.21
C HIS A 10 4.16 -6.50 10.31
N PRO A 11 5.39 -5.99 10.08
CA PRO A 11 6.16 -5.32 11.13
C PRO A 11 5.95 -3.81 11.18
N LEU A 12 5.28 -3.23 10.18
CA LEU A 12 5.04 -1.80 10.09
C LEU A 12 3.67 -1.46 10.68
N GLU A 13 3.61 -0.37 11.43
CA GLU A 13 2.35 0.28 11.79
C GLU A 13 1.85 1.12 10.61
N ALA A 14 0.55 1.37 10.54
CA ALA A 14 -0.01 2.25 9.51
C ALA A 14 0.52 3.68 9.68
N ILE A 15 0.77 4.37 8.57
CA ILE A 15 0.96 5.82 8.57
C ILE A 15 -0.43 6.43 8.41
N TYR A 16 -0.93 7.15 9.41
CA TYR A 16 -2.22 7.85 9.35
C TYR A 16 -2.36 8.84 10.50
N ASP A 17 -3.30 9.76 10.37
CA ASP A 17 -3.85 10.59 11.43
C ASP A 17 -5.39 10.67 11.28
N GLU A 18 -6.06 11.33 12.22
CA GLU A 18 -7.51 11.51 12.20
C GLU A 18 -8.00 12.28 10.95
N GLN A 19 -7.13 13.08 10.32
CA GLN A 19 -7.45 13.89 9.14
C GLN A 19 -7.25 13.14 7.83
N SER A 20 -6.73 11.91 7.86
CA SER A 20 -6.47 11.11 6.67
C SER A 20 -7.77 10.83 5.90
N LYS A 21 -7.76 11.12 4.59
CA LYS A 21 -8.90 11.04 3.67
C LYS A 21 -8.78 9.92 2.64
N VAL A 22 -7.56 9.58 2.24
CA VAL A 22 -7.29 8.50 1.27
C VAL A 22 -6.43 7.44 1.94
N LEU A 23 -6.89 6.19 1.95
CA LEU A 23 -6.09 5.05 2.43
C LEU A 23 -5.53 4.27 1.26
N ILE A 24 -4.19 4.22 1.16
CA ILE A 24 -3.48 3.43 0.17
C ILE A 24 -3.05 2.11 0.80
N LEU A 25 -3.50 1.00 0.20
CA LEU A 25 -3.25 -0.36 0.64
C LEU A 25 -2.37 -1.12 -0.36
N GLY A 26 -1.18 -1.51 0.08
CA GLY A 26 -0.42 -2.59 -0.55
C GLY A 26 -0.95 -3.97 -0.17
N SER A 27 -0.35 -5.02 -0.73
CA SER A 27 -0.68 -6.41 -0.36
C SER A 27 0.00 -6.79 0.94
N PHE A 28 1.34 -6.71 0.96
CA PHE A 28 2.22 -6.99 2.07
C PHE A 28 3.57 -6.30 1.82
N PRO A 29 4.28 -5.79 2.85
CA PRO A 29 5.50 -5.03 2.66
C PRO A 29 6.61 -5.92 2.13
N SER A 30 7.46 -5.42 1.24
CA SER A 30 8.59 -6.19 0.69
C SER A 30 9.63 -6.54 1.76
N VAL A 31 10.56 -7.46 1.45
CA VAL A 31 11.66 -7.81 2.37
C VAL A 31 12.41 -6.54 2.82
N ILE A 32 12.74 -5.66 1.87
CA ILE A 32 13.43 -4.38 2.13
C ILE A 32 12.55 -3.46 2.99
N SER A 33 11.26 -3.32 2.66
CA SER A 33 10.34 -2.47 3.44
C SER A 33 10.24 -2.90 4.90
N ARG A 34 10.28 -4.22 5.15
CA ARG A 34 10.28 -4.79 6.50
C ARG A 34 11.60 -4.56 7.25
N GLN A 35 12.72 -4.63 6.54
CA GLN A 35 14.06 -4.40 7.12
C GLN A 35 14.24 -2.93 7.50
N ASP A 36 13.86 -2.03 6.58
CA ASP A 36 14.07 -0.58 6.72
C ASP A 36 12.95 0.11 7.49
N LYS A 37 11.95 -0.66 7.95
CA LYS A 37 10.76 -0.16 8.64
C LYS A 37 10.03 0.97 7.89
N MET A 38 9.99 0.88 6.57
CA MET A 38 9.48 1.93 5.70
C MET A 38 8.67 1.34 4.54
N TYR A 39 7.47 1.86 4.31
CA TYR A 39 6.65 1.45 3.17
C TYR A 39 7.35 1.79 1.85
N TYR A 40 7.27 0.87 0.89
CA TYR A 40 7.84 1.02 -0.44
C TYR A 40 9.35 1.35 -0.48
N ALA A 41 10.12 0.94 0.54
CA ALA A 41 11.54 1.30 0.70
C ALA A 41 12.49 0.75 -0.39
N ASN A 42 12.06 -0.25 -1.16
CA ASN A 42 12.89 -0.77 -2.25
C ASN A 42 13.09 0.34 -3.29
N LYS A 43 14.34 0.72 -3.58
CA LYS A 43 14.72 1.77 -4.56
C LYS A 43 14.12 1.57 -5.97
N THR A 44 13.77 0.34 -6.32
CA THR A 44 13.12 0.01 -7.61
C THR A 44 11.59 0.15 -7.56
N ASN A 45 11.01 0.31 -6.38
CA ASN A 45 9.61 0.67 -6.22
C ASN A 45 9.45 2.17 -6.44
N ARG A 46 8.51 2.53 -7.31
CA ARG A 46 8.34 3.92 -7.79
C ARG A 46 7.26 4.67 -7.03
N PHE A 47 6.73 4.12 -5.93
CA PHE A 47 5.61 4.72 -5.20
C PHE A 47 5.92 6.15 -4.77
N TRP A 48 7.05 6.37 -4.10
CA TRP A 48 7.42 7.70 -3.63
C TRP A 48 7.71 8.66 -4.77
N SER A 49 8.39 8.23 -5.83
CA SER A 49 8.57 9.05 -7.04
C SER A 49 7.24 9.41 -7.73
N VAL A 50 6.23 8.53 -7.66
CA VAL A 50 4.88 8.85 -8.14
C VAL A 50 4.25 9.92 -7.25
N MET A 51 4.38 9.81 -5.93
CA MET A 51 3.86 10.82 -4.99
C MET A 51 4.55 12.18 -5.20
N GLU A 52 5.87 12.21 -5.30
CA GLU A 52 6.65 13.43 -5.55
C GLU A 52 6.20 14.13 -6.84
N ALA A 53 6.08 13.38 -7.93
CA ALA A 53 5.65 13.93 -9.21
C ALA A 53 4.16 14.37 -9.20
N LEU A 54 3.30 13.65 -8.46
CA LEU A 54 1.87 13.93 -8.37
C LEU A 54 1.55 15.22 -7.60
N PHE A 55 2.34 15.48 -6.55
CA PHE A 55 2.20 16.66 -5.69
C PHE A 55 3.21 17.77 -6.02
N ASN A 56 4.13 17.52 -6.96
CA ASN A 56 5.20 18.43 -7.34
C ASN A 56 6.02 18.90 -6.12
N GLU A 57 6.41 17.94 -5.28
CA GLU A 57 7.12 18.17 -4.02
C GLU A 57 8.15 17.06 -3.78
N GLU A 58 9.35 17.43 -3.38
CA GLU A 58 10.38 16.47 -2.93
C GLU A 58 10.03 15.95 -1.53
N ILE A 59 10.05 14.63 -1.35
CA ILE A 59 9.71 14.01 -0.05
C ILE A 59 10.97 13.82 0.77
N THR A 60 11.11 14.63 1.82
CA THR A 60 12.20 14.50 2.80
C THR A 60 11.80 13.67 4.01
N ASP A 61 10.51 13.67 4.37
CA ASP A 61 9.91 12.82 5.40
C ASP A 61 8.57 12.25 4.91
N HIS A 62 8.51 10.92 4.84
CA HIS A 62 7.36 10.20 4.31
C HIS A 62 6.11 10.32 5.17
N ALA A 63 6.25 10.32 6.50
CA ALA A 63 5.10 10.43 7.39
C ALA A 63 4.55 11.85 7.36
N LEU A 64 5.43 12.87 7.46
CA LEU A 64 5.02 14.26 7.37
C LEU A 64 4.33 14.57 6.04
N PHE A 65 4.86 14.05 4.93
CA PHE A 65 4.22 14.16 3.62
C PHE A 65 2.82 13.54 3.62
N CYS A 66 2.69 12.32 4.14
CA CYS A 66 1.40 11.62 4.24
C CYS A 66 0.38 12.43 5.04
N HIS A 67 0.76 12.93 6.22
CA HIS A 67 -0.10 13.77 7.06
C HIS A 67 -0.49 15.08 6.36
N LYS A 68 0.48 15.77 5.76
CA LYS A 68 0.27 17.02 5.01
C LYS A 68 -0.78 16.86 3.90
N TYR A 69 -0.75 15.73 3.20
CA TYR A 69 -1.66 15.45 2.10
C TYR A 69 -2.83 14.55 2.48
N HIS A 70 -3.08 14.32 3.77
CA HIS A 70 -4.18 13.48 4.26
C HIS A 70 -4.21 12.07 3.65
N ILE A 71 -3.03 11.49 3.43
CA ILE A 71 -2.84 10.14 2.92
C ILE A 71 -2.53 9.22 4.09
N ALA A 72 -3.27 8.14 4.21
CA ALA A 72 -2.92 7.00 5.03
C ALA A 72 -2.27 5.90 4.18
N ILE A 73 -1.29 5.18 4.73
CA ILE A 73 -0.63 4.05 4.08
C ILE A 73 -0.62 2.84 5.00
N TRP A 74 -1.05 1.70 4.46
CA TRP A 74 -0.90 0.40 5.10
C TRP A 74 -0.85 -0.73 4.06
N ASP A 75 -1.02 -1.96 4.50
CA ASP A 75 -1.17 -3.14 3.66
C ASP A 75 -2.40 -3.96 4.10
N VAL A 76 -2.96 -4.74 3.18
CA VAL A 76 -4.11 -5.60 3.49
C VAL A 76 -3.74 -6.71 4.48
N ILE A 77 -2.57 -7.33 4.35
CA ILE A 77 -2.18 -8.52 5.13
C ILE A 77 -1.52 -8.12 6.47
N ARG A 78 -2.09 -8.55 7.59
CA ARG A 78 -1.44 -8.55 8.92
C ARG A 78 -0.45 -9.70 9.06
N SER A 79 -0.82 -10.89 8.61
CA SER A 79 0.06 -12.06 8.66
C SER A 79 -0.29 -13.08 7.59
N CYS A 80 0.72 -13.81 7.12
CA CYS A 80 0.53 -14.91 6.18
C CYS A 80 1.64 -15.96 6.31
N THR A 81 1.51 -17.06 5.59
CA THR A 81 2.62 -17.96 5.29
C THR A 81 3.11 -17.74 3.86
N ILE A 82 4.41 -17.57 3.67
CA ILE A 82 5.03 -17.32 2.37
C ILE A 82 6.26 -18.21 2.18
N ALA A 83 6.48 -18.68 0.96
CA ALA A 83 7.70 -19.37 0.54
C ALA A 83 8.67 -18.35 -0.09
N GLY A 84 9.76 -18.03 0.61
CA GLY A 84 10.68 -16.99 0.17
C GLY A 84 10.00 -15.60 0.13
N SER A 85 10.07 -14.92 -1.01
CA SER A 85 9.46 -13.60 -1.25
C SER A 85 8.36 -13.63 -2.34
N SER A 86 7.89 -14.82 -2.72
CA SER A 86 6.97 -14.97 -3.84
C SER A 86 5.51 -14.76 -3.42
N ASP A 87 4.88 -13.69 -3.91
CA ASP A 87 3.47 -13.37 -3.62
C ASP A 87 2.49 -14.49 -4.03
N SER A 88 2.82 -15.28 -5.06
CA SER A 88 1.99 -16.42 -5.49
C SER A 88 1.96 -17.55 -4.47
N SER A 89 2.93 -17.58 -3.54
CA SER A 89 3.00 -18.59 -2.47
C SER A 89 2.28 -18.17 -1.18
N ILE A 90 1.73 -16.96 -1.13
CA ILE A 90 1.02 -16.44 0.05
C ILE A 90 -0.21 -17.30 0.34
N LYS A 91 -0.29 -17.83 1.57
CA LYS A 91 -1.43 -18.59 2.11
C LYS A 91 -1.72 -18.18 3.55
N ASN A 92 -2.81 -18.69 4.13
CA ASN A 92 -3.20 -18.47 5.53
C ASN A 92 -3.24 -16.97 5.91
N VAL A 93 -3.85 -16.18 5.03
CA VAL A 93 -3.92 -14.72 5.19
C VAL A 93 -4.79 -14.37 6.38
N LYS A 94 -4.28 -13.48 7.23
CA LYS A 94 -5.06 -12.66 8.16
C LYS A 94 -4.88 -11.20 7.77
N THR A 95 -5.96 -10.45 7.71
CA THR A 95 -5.93 -9.04 7.34
C THR A 95 -5.58 -8.13 8.52
N ASN A 96 -5.08 -6.95 8.20
CA ASN A 96 -5.03 -5.83 9.15
C ASN A 96 -6.44 -5.34 9.48
N ASP A 97 -6.60 -4.66 10.62
CA ASP A 97 -7.89 -4.08 11.04
C ASP A 97 -8.17 -2.76 10.29
N ILE A 98 -8.48 -2.89 8.99
CA ILE A 98 -8.76 -1.75 8.11
C ILE A 98 -10.03 -1.03 8.56
N ALA A 99 -11.04 -1.77 9.03
CA ALA A 99 -12.29 -1.20 9.53
C ALA A 99 -12.04 -0.31 10.76
N GLY A 100 -11.23 -0.80 11.71
CA GLY A 100 -10.87 -0.03 12.91
C GLY A 100 -10.03 1.22 12.59
N LEU A 101 -9.17 1.18 11.57
CA LEU A 101 -8.45 2.37 11.11
C LEU A 101 -9.43 3.39 10.49
N VAL A 102 -10.31 2.93 9.61
CA VAL A 102 -11.35 3.76 8.99
C VAL A 102 -12.23 4.47 10.04
N GLN A 103 -12.63 3.77 11.09
CA GLN A 103 -13.46 4.36 12.16
C GLN A 103 -12.77 5.49 12.94
N LYS A 104 -11.43 5.54 12.91
CA LYS A 104 -10.62 6.54 13.64
C LYS A 104 -10.20 7.72 12.77
N THR A 105 -10.63 7.76 11.51
CA THR A 105 -10.13 8.68 10.50
C THR A 105 -11.26 9.20 9.62
N ASN A 106 -10.95 10.17 8.76
CA ASN A 106 -11.88 10.74 7.80
C ASN A 106 -11.75 10.09 6.41
N ILE A 107 -11.43 8.79 6.33
CA ILE A 107 -11.21 8.12 5.05
C ILE A 107 -12.49 8.12 4.22
N LYS A 108 -12.38 8.63 2.99
CA LYS A 108 -13.44 8.72 1.97
C LYS A 108 -13.14 7.87 0.74
N LEU A 109 -11.91 7.42 0.57
CA LEU A 109 -11.49 6.59 -0.55
C LEU A 109 -10.43 5.59 -0.11
N ILE A 110 -10.62 4.33 -0.50
CA ILE A 110 -9.62 3.27 -0.35
C ILE A 110 -9.02 2.96 -1.71
N VAL A 111 -7.69 2.90 -1.76
CA VAL A 111 -6.92 2.68 -2.97
C VAL A 111 -6.06 1.45 -2.78
N THR A 112 -6.21 0.42 -3.60
CA THR A 112 -5.28 -0.73 -3.58
C THR A 112 -4.23 -0.59 -4.66
N THR A 113 -2.95 -0.84 -4.34
CA THR A 113 -1.86 -0.84 -5.33
C THR A 113 -1.51 -2.25 -5.80
N GLY A 114 -1.88 -2.54 -7.05
CA GLY A 114 -1.63 -3.81 -7.71
C GLY A 114 -2.70 -4.89 -7.46
N LYS A 115 -2.71 -5.87 -8.37
CA LYS A 115 -3.76 -6.91 -8.42
C LYS A 115 -3.89 -7.71 -7.12
N LYS A 116 -2.77 -8.05 -6.47
CA LYS A 116 -2.82 -8.87 -5.25
C LYS A 116 -3.51 -8.12 -4.11
N ALA A 117 -3.23 -6.83 -3.94
CA ALA A 117 -3.87 -6.00 -2.93
C ALA A 117 -5.38 -5.89 -3.20
N ALA A 118 -5.76 -5.62 -4.45
CA ALA A 118 -7.16 -5.53 -4.88
C ALA A 118 -7.93 -6.83 -4.61
N THR A 119 -7.41 -7.98 -5.07
CA THR A 119 -8.06 -9.28 -4.85
C THR A 119 -8.24 -9.59 -3.37
N LEU A 120 -7.22 -9.31 -2.53
CA LEU A 120 -7.32 -9.57 -1.10
C LEU A 120 -8.31 -8.61 -0.42
N TYR A 121 -8.31 -7.33 -0.83
CA TYR A 121 -9.27 -6.36 -0.31
C TYR A 121 -10.70 -6.78 -0.62
N GLU A 122 -11.01 -7.05 -1.89
CA GLU A 122 -12.34 -7.50 -2.35
C GLU A 122 -12.79 -8.79 -1.68
N GLN A 123 -11.86 -9.70 -1.38
CA GLN A 123 -12.14 -10.98 -0.76
C GLN A 123 -12.44 -10.89 0.74
N TYR A 124 -11.76 -10.00 1.47
CA TYR A 124 -11.73 -10.02 2.94
C TYR A 124 -12.27 -8.76 3.61
N ILE A 125 -12.35 -7.64 2.89
CA ILE A 125 -12.70 -6.34 3.44
C ILE A 125 -14.00 -5.86 2.80
N HIS A 126 -15.00 -5.62 3.63
CA HIS A 126 -16.31 -5.14 3.20
C HIS A 126 -16.64 -3.87 3.98
N LEU A 127 -16.42 -2.72 3.33
CA LEU A 127 -16.65 -1.40 3.88
C LEU A 127 -17.50 -0.59 2.91
N ASP A 128 -18.38 0.25 3.44
CA ASP A 128 -19.18 1.20 2.65
C ASP A 128 -18.37 2.47 2.35
N ILE A 129 -17.20 2.28 1.74
CA ILE A 129 -16.30 3.33 1.30
C ILE A 129 -15.90 3.04 -0.15
N PRO A 130 -15.93 4.03 -1.05
CA PRO A 130 -15.44 3.88 -2.41
C PRO A 130 -14.05 3.23 -2.46
N HIS A 131 -13.90 2.22 -3.31
CA HIS A 131 -12.65 1.53 -3.54
C HIS A 131 -12.23 1.63 -5.00
N ILE A 132 -10.96 1.94 -5.24
CA ILE A 132 -10.35 1.87 -6.58
C ILE A 132 -9.07 1.04 -6.54
N SER A 133 -8.85 0.25 -7.59
CA SER A 133 -7.60 -0.45 -7.80
C SER A 133 -6.71 0.33 -8.77
N LEU A 134 -5.50 0.67 -8.33
CA LEU A 134 -4.49 1.31 -9.15
C LEU A 134 -3.36 0.34 -9.53
N PRO A 135 -2.63 0.60 -10.62
CA PRO A 135 -1.51 -0.23 -11.03
C PRO A 135 -0.40 -0.26 -9.97
N SER A 136 0.29 -1.41 -9.87
CA SER A 136 1.42 -1.55 -8.94
C SER A 136 2.59 -0.65 -9.36
N THR A 137 3.21 0.00 -8.38
CA THR A 137 4.41 0.85 -8.52
C THR A 137 5.72 0.07 -8.46
N SER A 138 5.68 -1.22 -8.13
CA SER A 138 6.84 -2.12 -8.12
C SER A 138 7.47 -2.23 -9.52
N ALA A 139 8.81 -2.30 -9.61
CA ALA A 139 9.51 -2.54 -10.88
C ALA A 139 9.07 -3.83 -11.61
N ALA A 140 8.51 -4.80 -10.89
CA ALA A 140 7.92 -6.00 -11.51
C ALA A 140 6.81 -5.65 -12.52
N ASN A 141 6.14 -4.50 -12.35
CA ASN A 141 5.21 -3.94 -13.31
C ASN A 141 5.95 -3.07 -14.34
N ALA A 142 6.78 -3.69 -15.18
CA ALA A 142 7.63 -2.99 -16.15
C ALA A 142 6.83 -2.28 -17.27
N LYS A 143 5.57 -2.66 -17.50
CA LYS A 143 4.70 -2.03 -18.52
C LYS A 143 4.26 -0.61 -18.13
N MET A 144 4.21 -0.31 -16.84
CA MET A 144 3.81 1.00 -16.32
C MET A 144 5.04 1.88 -16.12
N LYS A 145 5.23 2.87 -16.99
CA LYS A 145 6.24 3.92 -16.82
C LYS A 145 5.79 4.93 -15.75
N LEU A 146 6.73 5.71 -15.21
CA LEU A 146 6.46 6.69 -14.15
C LEU A 146 5.32 7.65 -14.53
N GLU A 147 5.38 8.27 -15.71
CA GLU A 147 4.33 9.18 -16.20
C GLU A 147 2.93 8.54 -16.23
N LYS A 148 2.84 7.28 -16.68
CA LYS A 148 1.57 6.55 -16.68
C LYS A 148 1.09 6.26 -15.27
N LEU A 149 1.98 5.90 -14.35
CA LEU A 149 1.62 5.73 -12.94
C LEU A 149 1.12 7.04 -12.35
N VAL A 150 1.80 8.16 -12.60
CA VAL A 150 1.37 9.48 -12.13
C VAL A 150 -0.03 9.81 -12.65
N ASN A 151 -0.30 9.59 -13.95
CA ASN A 151 -1.62 9.82 -14.53
C ASN A 151 -2.73 8.98 -13.88
N GLU A 152 -2.48 7.70 -13.64
CA GLU A 152 -3.45 6.82 -12.96
C GLU A 152 -3.69 7.24 -11.50
N TYR A 153 -2.64 7.69 -10.81
CA TYR A 153 -2.70 8.11 -9.42
C TYR A 153 -3.28 9.53 -9.24
N GLN A 154 -3.50 10.32 -10.31
CA GLN A 154 -4.24 11.59 -10.23
C GLN A 154 -5.61 11.44 -9.56
N ARG A 155 -6.24 10.28 -9.70
CA ARG A 155 -7.54 9.94 -9.11
C ARG A 155 -7.59 10.09 -7.59
N ILE A 156 -6.45 9.99 -6.89
CA ILE A 156 -6.43 10.19 -5.44
C ILE A 156 -6.68 11.66 -5.08
N LYS A 157 -6.27 12.61 -5.94
CA LYS A 157 -6.43 14.05 -5.71
C LYS A 157 -7.88 14.51 -5.80
N GLU A 158 -8.77 13.71 -6.39
CA GLU A 158 -10.21 14.02 -6.45
C GLU A 158 -10.87 14.02 -5.06
N VAL A 159 -10.19 13.47 -4.05
CA VAL A 159 -10.71 13.27 -2.69
C VAL A 159 -9.94 14.05 -1.62
N LEU A 160 -8.72 14.49 -1.92
CA LEU A 160 -7.83 15.21 -1.00
C LEU A 160 -8.20 16.69 -0.89
#